data_AF-G8EME1-F1
#
_entry.id   AF-G8EME1-F1
#
_cell.length_a   1.000
_cell.length_b   1.000
_cell.length_c   1.000
_cell.angle_alpha   90.00
_cell.angle_beta   90.00
_cell.angle_gamma   90.00
#
_symmetry.space_group_name_H-M   'P 1'
#
loop_
_entity.id
_entity.type
_entity.pdbx_description
1 polymer ?
#
loop_
_entity_poly.entity_id
_entity_poly.type
_entity_poly.pdbx_seq_one_letter_code
_entity_poly.pdbx_strand_id
1 'polypeptide(L)'
;LEEASLDEPVTVWMKLDTRMHRLGVRPEQAEAFYHRLTQCKNVRQPVNIVSHFARADEPKCGATEKQLAIFNTFCEGKPGQRSIAASGGILLWPQSHFDWVRPGIILYGVSPLEDRSTGGDF
;
A
#
# COMPACT_ATOMS: atom_id res chain seq x y z
N LEU A 1 -17.49 -10.58 -4.39
CA LEU A 1 -18.06 -9.22 -4.38
C LEU A 1 -19.06 -9.04 -5.52
N GLU A 2 -18.68 -9.31 -6.77
CA GLU A 2 -19.56 -9.11 -7.94
C GLU A 2 -20.85 -9.96 -7.88
N GLU A 3 -20.77 -11.18 -7.36
CA GLU A 3 -21.90 -12.12 -7.26
C GLU A 3 -22.53 -12.16 -5.85
N ALA A 4 -22.00 -11.38 -4.90
CA ALA A 4 -22.50 -11.39 -3.53
C ALA A 4 -23.85 -10.66 -3.41
N SER A 5 -24.72 -11.13 -2.54
CA SER A 5 -25.85 -10.35 -2.04
C SER A 5 -25.41 -9.69 -0.74
N LEU A 6 -25.34 -8.37 -0.72
CA LEU A 6 -25.01 -7.56 0.45
C LEU A 6 -26.12 -6.55 0.67
N ASP A 7 -26.53 -6.36 1.93
CA ASP A 7 -27.53 -5.35 2.29
C ASP A 7 -26.98 -3.92 2.10
N GLU A 8 -25.67 -3.74 2.32
CA GLU A 8 -24.97 -2.46 2.12
C GLU A 8 -23.64 -2.65 1.37
N PRO A 9 -23.23 -1.66 0.55
CA PRO A 9 -21.94 -1.70 -0.12
C PRO A 9 -20.79 -1.60 0.89
N VAL A 10 -19.66 -2.26 0.58
CA VAL A 10 -18.48 -2.28 1.45
C VAL A 10 -17.38 -1.38 0.94
N THR A 11 -16.64 -0.76 1.85
CA THR A 11 -15.43 0.01 1.51
C THR A 11 -14.32 -0.96 1.11
N VAL A 12 -13.73 -0.77 -0.06
CA VAL A 12 -12.70 -1.67 -0.59
C VAL A 12 -11.36 -0.96 -0.68
N TRP A 13 -10.31 -1.71 -0.32
CA TRP A 13 -8.92 -1.40 -0.61
C TRP A 13 -8.37 -2.43 -1.59
N MET A 14 -8.21 -2.05 -2.85
CA MET A 14 -7.57 -2.88 -3.85
C MET A 14 -6.09 -3.03 -3.53
N LYS A 15 -5.65 -4.27 -3.31
CA LYS A 15 -4.24 -4.55 -3.07
C LYS A 15 -3.47 -4.70 -4.39
N LEU A 16 -2.49 -3.84 -4.61
CA LEU A 16 -1.58 -3.88 -5.74
C LEU A 16 -0.28 -4.61 -5.36
N ASP A 17 0.13 -5.61 -6.13
CA ASP A 17 1.48 -6.20 -5.99
C ASP A 17 2.49 -5.31 -6.71
N THR A 18 3.28 -4.58 -5.93
CA THR A 18 4.35 -3.71 -6.43
C THR A 18 5.72 -4.40 -6.42
N ARG A 19 5.76 -5.74 -6.41
CA ARG A 19 6.94 -6.65 -6.33
C ARG A 19 7.26 -7.24 -4.96
N MET A 20 6.27 -7.33 -4.07
CA MET A 20 6.41 -8.18 -2.88
C MET A 20 6.10 -9.65 -3.21
N HIS A 21 5.31 -9.91 -4.26
CA HIS A 21 4.97 -11.24 -4.76
C HIS A 21 4.35 -12.18 -3.71
N ARG A 22 3.64 -11.59 -2.75
CA ARG A 22 2.93 -12.32 -1.69
C ARG A 22 1.42 -12.27 -1.86
N LEU A 23 0.86 -11.06 -1.97
CA LEU A 23 -0.56 -10.81 -2.22
C LEU A 23 -0.70 -9.52 -3.04
N GLY A 24 -1.75 -9.47 -3.86
CA GLY A 24 -2.10 -8.30 -4.66
C GLY A 24 -2.21 -8.62 -6.14
N VAL A 25 -2.91 -7.76 -6.87
CA VAL A 25 -3.04 -7.84 -8.33
C VAL A 25 -1.75 -7.31 -8.95
N ARG A 26 -1.18 -8.01 -9.93
CA ARG A 26 0.03 -7.54 -10.61
C ARG A 26 -0.30 -6.38 -11.55
N PRO A 27 0.66 -5.50 -11.88
CA PRO A 27 0.43 -4.31 -12.70
C PRO A 27 -0.27 -4.61 -14.03
N GLU A 28 0.16 -5.66 -14.74
CA GLU A 28 -0.46 -6.10 -16.01
C GLU A 28 -1.95 -6.45 -15.93
N GLN A 29 -2.51 -6.77 -14.75
CA GLN A 29 -3.95 -7.03 -14.58
C GLN A 29 -4.67 -5.93 -13.78
N ALA A 30 -3.93 -4.95 -13.26
CA ALA A 30 -4.44 -4.03 -12.25
C ALA A 30 -5.54 -3.10 -12.78
N GLU A 31 -5.38 -2.55 -13.99
CA GLU A 31 -6.39 -1.64 -14.56
C GLU A 31 -7.74 -2.34 -14.82
N ALA A 32 -7.70 -3.53 -15.42
CA ALA A 32 -8.92 -4.32 -15.65
C ALA A 32 -9.60 -4.67 -14.31
N PHE A 33 -8.81 -5.09 -13.32
CA PHE A 33 -9.35 -5.43 -12.00
C PHE A 33 -9.95 -4.22 -11.28
N TYR A 34 -9.27 -3.07 -11.32
CA TYR A 34 -9.76 -1.81 -10.73
C TYR A 34 -11.06 -1.37 -11.40
N HIS A 35 -11.14 -1.42 -12.73
CA HIS A 35 -12.35 -1.07 -13.46
C HIS A 35 -13.54 -1.94 -13.03
N ARG A 36 -13.36 -3.25 -12.85
CA ARG A 36 -14.43 -4.11 -12.33
C ARG A 36 -14.89 -3.70 -10.92
N LEU A 37 -13.96 -3.31 -10.04
CA LEU A 37 -14.31 -2.81 -8.71
C LEU A 37 -15.08 -1.48 -8.76
N THR A 38 -14.76 -0.58 -9.70
CA THR A 38 -15.49 0.71 -9.83
C THR A 38 -16.91 0.52 -10.38
N GLN A 39 -17.16 -0.53 -11.16
CA GLN A 39 -18.49 -0.89 -11.66
C GLN A 39 -19.29 -1.79 -10.70
N CYS A 40 -18.68 -2.26 -9.61
CA CYS A 40 -19.33 -3.19 -8.70
C CYS A 40 -20.27 -2.46 -7.74
N LYS A 41 -21.59 -2.71 -7.88
CA LYS A 41 -22.64 -2.13 -7.00
C LYS A 41 -22.42 -2.39 -5.50
N ASN A 42 -21.73 -3.49 -5.19
CA ASN A 42 -21.43 -3.92 -3.81
C ASN A 42 -20.21 -3.19 -3.23
N VAL A 43 -19.56 -2.32 -3.99
CA VAL A 43 -18.39 -1.56 -3.57
C VAL A 43 -18.77 -0.11 -3.35
N ARG A 44 -18.54 0.39 -2.13
CA ARG A 44 -18.66 1.80 -1.80
C ARG A 44 -17.52 2.55 -2.49
N GLN A 45 -17.87 3.44 -3.41
CA GLN A 45 -16.92 4.25 -4.16
C GLN A 45 -16.41 5.44 -3.33
N PRO A 46 -15.17 5.92 -3.58
CA PRO A 46 -14.18 5.38 -4.52
C PRO A 46 -13.46 4.13 -4.01
N VAL A 47 -12.90 3.34 -4.93
CA VAL A 47 -12.01 2.21 -4.59
C VAL A 47 -10.67 2.75 -4.08
N ASN A 48 -10.30 2.43 -2.85
CA ASN A 48 -9.00 2.79 -2.28
C ASN A 48 -7.90 1.83 -2.75
N ILE A 49 -6.63 2.23 -2.67
CA ILE A 49 -5.50 1.48 -3.21
C ILE A 49 -4.45 1.27 -2.11
N VAL A 50 -4.09 0.00 -1.86
CA VAL A 50 -3.10 -0.38 -0.87
C VAL A 50 -1.98 -1.20 -1.48
N SER A 51 -0.74 -0.95 -1.08
CA SER A 51 0.39 -1.83 -1.32
C SER A 51 1.27 -1.93 -0.07
N HIS A 52 2.38 -2.64 -0.16
CA HIS A 52 3.30 -2.81 0.97
C HIS A 52 4.73 -2.98 0.49
N PHE A 53 5.65 -2.27 1.13
CA PHE A 53 7.08 -2.43 0.85
C PHE A 53 7.59 -3.80 1.29
N ALA A 54 8.48 -4.36 0.47
CA ALA A 54 9.20 -5.59 0.79
C ALA A 54 10.50 -5.30 1.55
N ARG A 55 11.16 -4.17 1.26
CA ARG A 55 12.53 -3.83 1.72
C ARG A 55 12.66 -2.35 2.11
N ALA A 56 11.69 -1.82 2.84
CA ALA A 56 11.70 -0.40 3.25
C ALA A 56 12.83 -0.06 4.25
N ASP A 57 13.35 -1.07 4.92
CA ASP A 57 14.47 -1.06 5.86
C ASP A 57 15.85 -1.02 5.17
N GLU A 58 15.90 -1.18 3.84
CA GLU A 58 17.15 -1.20 3.07
C GLU A 58 17.26 -0.01 2.09
N PRO A 59 17.51 1.23 2.57
CA PRO A 59 17.46 2.44 1.76
C PRO A 59 18.45 2.53 0.60
N LYS A 60 19.47 1.65 0.58
CA LYS A 60 20.52 1.65 -0.46
C LYS A 60 20.24 0.68 -1.62
N CYS A 61 19.23 -0.20 -1.52
CA CYS A 61 19.04 -1.27 -2.50
C CYS A 61 18.19 -0.88 -3.74
N GLY A 62 17.53 0.29 -3.71
CA GLY A 62 16.70 0.78 -4.81
C GLY A 62 15.36 0.05 -4.99
N ALA A 63 14.98 -0.85 -4.08
CA ALA A 63 13.74 -1.61 -4.19
C ALA A 63 12.51 -0.75 -3.90
N THR A 64 12.56 0.06 -2.84
CA THR A 64 11.45 0.90 -2.39
C THR A 64 11.04 1.94 -3.42
N GLU A 65 12.01 2.55 -4.10
CA GLU A 65 11.81 3.51 -5.18
C GLU A 65 11.12 2.86 -6.38
N LYS A 66 11.51 1.63 -6.74
CA LYS A 66 10.84 0.85 -7.79
C LYS A 66 9.39 0.52 -7.41
N GLN A 67 9.14 0.15 -6.16
CA GLN A 67 7.78 -0.08 -5.67
C GLN A 67 6.94 1.21 -5.71
N LEU A 68 7.51 2.34 -5.29
CA LEU A 68 6.87 3.66 -5.34
C LEU A 68 6.54 4.10 -6.76
N ALA A 69 7.45 3.89 -7.71
CA ALA A 69 7.21 4.22 -9.12
C ALA A 69 5.98 3.45 -9.65
N ILE A 70 5.93 2.14 -9.46
CA ILE A 70 4.79 1.31 -9.88
C ILE A 70 3.50 1.76 -9.19
N PHE A 71 3.56 2.04 -7.88
CA PHE A 71 2.40 2.47 -7.09
C PHE A 71 1.86 3.81 -7.56
N ASN A 72 2.74 4.81 -7.77
CA ASN A 72 2.36 6.14 -8.25
C ASN A 72 1.76 6.10 -9.65
N THR A 73 2.40 5.37 -10.58
CA THR A 73 1.88 5.20 -11.94
C THR A 73 0.48 4.58 -11.92
N PHE A 74 0.26 3.55 -11.11
CA PHE A 74 -1.08 2.96 -11.01
C PHE A 74 -2.09 3.90 -10.34
N CYS A 75 -1.69 4.69 -9.34
CA CYS A 75 -2.62 5.59 -8.65
C CYS A 75 -2.96 6.87 -9.44
N GLU A 76 -2.21 7.20 -10.49
CA GLU A 76 -2.39 8.42 -11.26
C GLU A 76 -3.83 8.56 -11.80
N GLY A 77 -4.45 9.71 -11.54
CA GLY A 77 -5.83 10.00 -11.94
C GLY A 77 -6.93 9.23 -11.20
N LYS A 78 -6.61 8.40 -10.19
CA LYS A 78 -7.61 7.62 -9.44
C LYS A 78 -8.03 8.36 -8.15
N PRO A 79 -9.34 8.42 -7.83
CA PRO A 79 -9.87 9.25 -6.74
C PRO A 79 -9.77 8.62 -5.35
N GLY A 80 -9.42 7.33 -5.25
CA GLY A 80 -9.37 6.61 -3.97
C GLY A 80 -8.19 7.00 -3.10
N GLN A 81 -8.30 6.72 -1.81
CA GLN A 81 -7.19 6.93 -0.87
C GLN A 81 -6.08 5.92 -1.10
N ARG A 82 -4.85 6.32 -0.79
CA ARG A 82 -3.62 5.58 -1.07
C ARG A 82 -2.89 5.25 0.22
N SER A 83 -2.39 4.02 0.31
CA SER A 83 -1.62 3.57 1.46
C SER A 83 -0.52 2.57 1.08
N ILE A 84 0.74 2.88 1.35
CA ILE A 84 1.86 1.94 1.15
C ILE A 84 2.77 1.80 2.38
N ALA A 85 2.94 2.89 3.14
CA ALA A 85 3.87 2.96 4.26
C ALA A 85 3.37 2.16 5.48
N ALA A 86 4.18 1.19 5.91
CA ALA A 86 4.17 0.68 7.28
C ALA A 86 5.34 1.31 8.07
N SER A 87 5.75 0.73 9.19
CA SER A 87 6.79 1.30 10.08
C SER A 87 8.06 1.80 9.37
N GLY A 88 8.73 0.98 8.55
CA GLY A 88 9.92 1.43 7.81
C GLY A 88 9.64 2.56 6.81
N GLY A 89 8.49 2.48 6.12
CA GLY A 89 8.01 3.53 5.21
C GLY A 89 7.75 4.86 5.92
N ILE A 90 7.16 4.80 7.11
CA ILE A 90 6.86 5.98 7.94
C ILE A 90 8.16 6.70 8.32
N LEU A 91 9.16 5.95 8.80
CA LEU A 91 10.39 6.53 9.34
C LEU A 91 11.36 7.02 8.25
N LEU A 92 11.52 6.25 7.16
CA LEU A 92 12.60 6.48 6.20
C LEU A 92 12.14 7.07 4.86
N TRP A 93 10.84 7.02 4.56
CA TRP A 93 10.32 7.34 3.22
C TRP A 93 9.14 8.32 3.29
N PRO A 94 9.37 9.62 3.58
CA PRO A 94 8.30 10.62 3.72
C PRO A 94 7.41 10.75 2.48
N GLN A 95 7.96 10.55 1.28
CA GLN A 95 7.21 10.52 0.03
C GLN A 95 6.21 9.35 -0.07
N SER A 96 6.25 8.38 0.85
CA SER A 96 5.39 7.20 0.88
C SER A 96 4.20 7.33 1.84
N HIS A 97 4.08 8.45 2.57
CA HIS A 97 3.05 8.63 3.60
C HIS A 97 1.63 8.61 3.04
N PHE A 98 1.42 9.26 1.88
CA PHE A 98 0.13 9.36 1.20
C PHE A 98 -1.02 9.71 2.16
N ASP A 99 -2.20 9.13 1.96
CA ASP A 99 -3.42 9.45 2.70
C ASP A 99 -3.50 8.65 4.01
N TRP A 100 -2.96 7.43 4.03
CA TRP A 100 -2.93 6.56 5.20
C TRP A 100 -1.58 5.87 5.37
N VAL A 101 -1.01 6.02 6.56
CA VAL A 101 0.12 5.21 7.05
C VAL A 101 -0.37 4.07 7.96
N ARG A 102 0.41 2.99 8.08
CA ARG A 102 0.02 1.77 8.79
C ARG A 102 1.10 1.34 9.81
N PRO A 103 1.29 2.09 10.91
CA PRO A 103 2.32 1.76 11.90
C PRO A 103 2.02 0.39 12.54
N GLY A 104 3.01 -0.50 12.50
CA GLY A 104 2.97 -1.80 13.15
C GLY A 104 3.97 -1.81 14.30
N ILE A 105 5.13 -2.40 14.07
CA ILE A 105 6.18 -2.58 15.10
C ILE A 105 6.61 -1.27 15.80
N ILE A 106 6.69 -0.17 15.05
CA ILE A 106 7.06 1.14 15.62
C ILE A 106 6.03 1.72 16.59
N LEU A 107 4.76 1.31 16.49
CA LEU A 107 3.72 1.73 17.44
C LEU A 107 4.02 1.20 18.86
N TYR A 108 4.78 0.11 18.96
CA TYR A 108 5.16 -0.54 20.20
C TYR A 108 6.56 -0.11 20.69
N GLY A 109 7.14 0.95 20.11
CA GLY A 109 8.48 1.41 20.45
C GLY A 109 9.60 0.48 20.00
N VAL A 110 9.34 -0.40 19.02
CA VAL A 110 10.33 -1.34 18.49
C VAL A 110 10.73 -0.94 17.06
N SER A 111 12.03 -0.88 16.81
CA SER A 111 12.57 -0.49 15.49
C SER A 111 12.15 -1.49 14.40
N PRO A 112 11.74 -1.03 13.20
CA PRO A 112 11.55 -1.87 12.03
C PRO A 112 12.85 -2.17 11.27
N LEU A 113 14.00 -1.65 11.73
CA LEU A 113 15.29 -1.75 11.06
C LEU A 113 16.16 -2.81 11.75
N GLU A 114 16.96 -3.53 10.97
CA GLU A 114 17.98 -4.46 11.48
C GLU A 114 19.33 -3.78 11.77
N ASP A 115 19.45 -2.47 11.50
CA ASP A 115 20.61 -1.72 11.96
C ASP A 115 20.56 -1.60 13.49
N ARG A 116 21.65 -2.00 14.15
CA ARG A 116 21.75 -1.96 15.61
C ARG A 116 21.82 -0.53 16.18
N SER A 117 21.59 0.49 15.35
CA SER A 117 21.51 1.87 15.80
C SER A 117 20.09 2.15 16.26
N THR A 118 19.90 2.02 17.57
CA THR A 118 18.82 2.69 18.27
C THR A 118 18.98 4.22 18.12
N GLY A 119 17.89 4.97 18.30
CA GLY A 119 18.00 6.44 18.36
C GLY A 119 18.97 6.84 19.48
N GLY A 120 19.70 7.96 19.35
CA GLY A 120 20.76 8.34 20.29
C GLY A 120 20.34 8.45 21.77
N ASP A 121 19.05 8.41 22.05
CA ASP A 121 18.44 8.41 23.38
C ASP A 121 18.15 6.99 23.96
N PHE A 122 18.53 5.91 23.24
CA PHE A 122 18.31 4.49 23.59
C PHE A 122 19.58 3.66 23.56
#